data_AF-A0A679JFL1-F1
#
_entry.id   AF-A0A679JFL1-F1
#
_cell.length_a   1.000
_cell.length_b   1.000
_cell.length_c   1.000
_cell.angle_alpha   90.00
_cell.angle_beta   90.00
_cell.angle_gamma   90.00
#
_symmetry.space_group_name_H-M   'P 1'
#
loop_
_entity.id
_entity.type
_entity.pdbx_description
1 polymer ?
#
loop_
_entity_poly.entity_id
_entity_poly.type
_entity_poly.pdbx_seq_one_letter_code
_entity_poly.pdbx_strand_id
1 'polypeptide(L)'
;MTTPITSLQKEYIRLLDSSTAAMTIAGADMAPGAFVGVSWRNLTFSGCDFAGDGNVKLSSMSDCHFINCRFLAPSHDFGVMERVSFSQCRSQGRSIFSGRDGSRGVVFEGCTFSGGSSAPAEFEGIGCTGEVVFRRCTGHGDVLVAGTRLTIEHCQFDNMTFVIGRQRSRGAQLAATVVIEHSQGTGVWRLVDGRMKTSRIENSSFERIVNDGSECEA
;
A
#
# COMPACT_ATOMS: atom_id res chain seq x y z
N MET A 1 -6.51 8.57 21.88
CA MET A 1 -6.40 9.96 21.38
C MET A 1 -4.97 10.11 20.90
N THR A 2 -4.76 10.53 19.66
CA THR A 2 -3.43 10.71 19.08
C THR A 2 -2.90 12.12 19.33
N THR A 3 -1.59 12.29 19.28
CA THR A 3 -0.88 13.55 19.54
C THR A 3 -0.30 14.10 18.24
N PRO A 4 -0.53 15.37 17.86
CA PRO A 4 0.03 15.95 16.64
C PRO A 4 1.53 15.72 16.53
N ILE A 5 1.99 15.18 15.39
CA ILE A 5 3.41 14.85 15.18
C ILE A 5 4.30 16.09 15.36
N THR A 6 3.82 17.28 15.00
CA THR A 6 4.53 18.56 15.15
C THR A 6 4.77 18.97 16.61
N SER A 7 3.99 18.42 17.56
CA SER A 7 4.21 18.63 19.00
C SER A 7 5.22 17.64 19.60
N LEU A 8 5.52 16.53 18.90
CA LEU A 8 6.53 15.54 19.26
C LEU A 8 7.86 15.94 18.63
N GLN A 9 8.52 16.97 19.20
CA GLN A 9 9.66 17.64 18.55
C GLN A 9 10.78 16.69 18.10
N LYS A 10 11.14 15.74 18.96
CA LYS A 10 12.21 14.78 18.67
C LYS A 10 11.84 13.87 17.49
N GLU A 11 10.64 13.32 17.51
CA GLU A 11 10.08 12.45 16.48
C GLU A 11 9.88 13.20 15.17
N TYR A 12 9.39 14.44 15.23
CA TYR A 12 9.20 15.28 14.06
C TYR A 12 10.53 15.60 13.36
N ILE A 13 11.56 16.00 14.13
CA ILE A 13 12.91 16.24 13.60
C ILE A 13 13.45 14.95 12.96
N ARG A 14 13.25 13.80 13.62
CA ARG A 14 13.69 12.50 13.10
C ARG A 14 13.05 12.16 11.76
N LEU A 15 11.80 12.55 11.53
CA LEU A 15 11.11 12.32 10.26
C LEU A 15 11.57 13.23 9.13
N LEU A 16 12.30 14.31 9.43
CA LEU A 16 12.80 15.29 8.46
C LEU A 16 14.27 15.11 8.12
N ASP A 17 15.08 14.55 9.03
CA ASP A 17 16.54 14.49 8.89
C ASP A 17 17.08 13.36 8.02
N SER A 18 16.24 12.42 7.57
CA SER A 18 16.61 11.22 6.80
C SER A 18 17.69 10.33 7.45
N SER A 19 17.86 10.44 8.77
CA SER A 19 18.76 9.60 9.56
C SER A 19 18.41 8.11 9.44
N THR A 20 19.37 7.25 9.79
CA THR A 20 19.22 5.78 9.88
C THR A 20 19.01 5.29 11.32
N ALA A 21 19.06 6.20 12.30
CA ALA A 21 18.88 5.87 13.71
C ALA A 21 17.49 5.28 13.97
N ALA A 22 17.44 4.15 14.67
CA ALA A 22 16.17 3.50 15.02
C ALA A 22 15.30 4.43 15.88
N MET A 23 14.01 4.51 15.57
CA MET A 23 13.05 5.23 16.41
C MET A 23 11.66 4.63 16.35
N THR A 24 11.00 4.57 17.51
CA THR A 24 9.57 4.28 17.62
C THR A 24 8.81 5.60 17.78
N ILE A 25 7.78 5.78 16.97
CA ILE A 25 6.85 6.90 17.00
C ILE A 25 5.49 6.30 17.35
N ALA A 26 4.95 6.65 18.51
CA ALA A 26 3.74 6.02 19.04
C ALA A 26 2.61 7.04 19.20
N GLY A 27 1.39 6.66 18.82
CA GLY A 27 0.19 7.46 19.05
C GLY A 27 0.20 8.82 18.37
N ALA A 28 0.96 9.00 17.29
CA ALA A 28 1.06 10.29 16.61
C ALA A 28 -0.08 10.50 15.61
N ASP A 29 -0.60 11.73 15.53
CA ASP A 29 -1.41 12.23 14.41
C ASP A 29 -0.46 12.86 13.38
N MET A 30 -0.39 12.26 12.21
CA MET A 30 0.55 12.62 11.15
C MET A 30 0.01 13.71 10.21
N ALA A 31 -1.28 14.05 10.31
CA ALA A 31 -1.93 15.01 9.40
C ALA A 31 -1.28 16.41 9.41
N PRO A 32 -0.87 16.98 10.56
CA PRO A 32 -0.26 18.31 10.61
C PRO A 32 1.19 18.38 10.09
N GLY A 33 1.84 17.23 9.86
CA GLY A 33 3.21 17.18 9.36
C GLY A 33 3.29 17.42 7.85
N ALA A 34 4.46 17.80 7.34
CA ALA A 34 4.73 17.86 5.91
C ALA A 34 6.09 17.20 5.61
N PHE A 35 6.05 16.05 4.95
CA PHE A 35 7.20 15.19 4.72
C PHE A 35 7.37 14.98 3.21
N VAL A 36 8.08 15.91 2.58
CA VAL A 36 8.27 15.94 1.12
C VAL A 36 9.74 15.75 0.78
N GLY A 37 10.05 14.78 -0.08
CA GLY A 37 11.40 14.48 -0.57
C GLY A 37 12.31 13.80 0.46
N VAL A 38 11.90 13.69 1.72
CA VAL A 38 12.66 13.02 2.78
C VAL A 38 12.59 11.49 2.67
N SER A 39 13.58 10.81 3.24
CA SER A 39 13.61 9.35 3.34
C SER A 39 13.36 8.90 4.76
N TRP A 40 12.49 7.91 4.93
CA TRP A 40 12.24 7.28 6.24
C TRP A 40 12.99 5.97 6.33
N ARG A 41 13.77 5.78 7.40
CA ARG A 41 14.61 4.59 7.56
C ARG A 41 14.59 4.11 9.00
N ASN A 42 14.43 2.80 9.23
CA ASN A 42 14.54 2.21 10.56
C ASN A 42 13.54 2.83 11.57
N LEU A 43 12.28 2.95 11.16
CA LEU A 43 11.22 3.59 11.94
C LEU A 43 10.11 2.60 12.24
N THR A 44 9.61 2.64 13.49
CA THR A 44 8.38 1.92 13.86
C THR A 44 7.31 2.92 14.24
N PHE A 45 6.21 2.93 13.50
CA PHE A 45 4.99 3.66 13.83
C PHE A 45 4.02 2.72 14.56
N SER A 46 3.58 3.09 15.76
CA SER A 46 2.70 2.25 16.58
C SER A 46 1.45 3.02 17.00
N GLY A 47 0.27 2.59 16.55
CA GLY A 47 -0.98 3.24 16.91
C GLY A 47 -1.12 4.68 16.39
N CYS A 48 -0.39 5.02 15.32
CA CYS A 48 -0.43 6.34 14.70
C CYS A 48 -1.59 6.47 13.70
N ASP A 49 -2.06 7.69 13.52
CA ASP A 49 -3.06 8.07 12.53
C ASP A 49 -2.40 8.79 11.36
N PHE A 50 -2.59 8.23 10.17
CA PHE A 50 -2.19 8.81 8.90
C PHE A 50 -3.43 9.30 8.18
N ALA A 51 -3.59 10.62 8.17
CA ALA A 51 -4.64 11.30 7.42
C ALA A 51 -4.03 12.44 6.59
N GLY A 52 -4.85 13.00 5.71
CA GLY A 52 -4.48 14.14 4.88
C GLY A 52 -4.03 13.75 3.47
N ASP A 53 -4.06 14.76 2.61
CA ASP A 53 -3.74 14.61 1.19
C ASP A 53 -2.43 15.33 0.87
N GLY A 54 -1.46 14.57 0.38
CA GLY A 54 -0.18 15.09 -0.13
C GLY A 54 0.81 15.56 0.92
N ASN A 55 0.50 15.44 2.22
CA ASN A 55 1.41 15.75 3.32
C ASN A 55 2.57 14.74 3.46
N VAL A 56 2.39 13.50 2.99
CA VAL A 56 3.46 12.51 2.91
C VAL A 56 3.78 12.22 1.44
N LYS A 57 4.95 12.70 0.99
CA LYS A 57 5.52 12.49 -0.35
C LYS A 57 7.00 12.17 -0.23
N LEU A 58 7.31 10.96 0.22
CA LEU A 58 8.66 10.53 0.54
C LEU A 58 9.46 10.23 -0.74
N SER A 59 10.78 10.35 -0.63
CA SER A 59 11.68 9.83 -1.67
C SER A 59 11.83 8.31 -1.56
N SER A 60 11.96 7.78 -0.34
CA SER A 60 12.05 6.35 -0.07
C SER A 60 11.68 5.98 1.37
N MET A 61 11.40 4.70 1.57
CA MET A 61 11.18 4.09 2.87
C MET A 61 11.95 2.77 2.98
N SER A 62 12.75 2.59 4.03
CA SER A 62 13.48 1.33 4.24
C SER A 62 13.45 0.88 5.69
N ASP A 63 13.18 -0.41 5.93
CA ASP A 63 13.15 -0.97 7.30
C ASP A 63 12.13 -0.22 8.18
N CYS A 64 10.94 0.01 7.65
CA CYS A 64 9.87 0.71 8.38
C CYS A 64 8.70 -0.22 8.68
N HIS A 65 8.13 -0.05 9.87
CA HIS A 65 7.05 -0.89 10.38
C HIS A 65 5.90 -0.02 10.86
N PHE A 66 4.69 -0.33 10.42
CA PHE A 66 3.45 0.30 10.87
C PHE A 66 2.65 -0.77 11.61
N ILE A 67 2.35 -0.52 12.88
CA ILE A 67 1.73 -1.50 13.78
C ILE A 67 0.49 -0.86 14.37
N ASN A 68 -0.68 -1.47 14.14
CA ASN A 68 -1.97 -0.97 14.63
C ASN A 68 -2.24 0.50 14.22
N CYS A 69 -1.70 0.94 13.08
CA CYS A 69 -1.90 2.29 12.55
C CYS A 69 -3.24 2.39 11.80
N ARG A 70 -3.78 3.61 11.74
CA ARG A 70 -4.98 3.94 10.96
C ARG A 70 -4.63 4.84 9.79
N PHE A 71 -5.14 4.51 8.61
CA PHE A 71 -5.02 5.29 7.38
C PHE A 71 -6.41 5.83 7.01
N LEU A 72 -6.66 7.10 7.32
CA LEU A 72 -7.98 7.73 7.23
C LEU A 72 -8.09 8.55 5.95
N ALA A 73 -8.49 7.89 4.86
CA ALA A 73 -8.59 8.42 3.51
C ALA A 73 -7.37 9.26 3.06
N PRO A 74 -6.13 8.79 3.29
CA PRO A 74 -4.95 9.56 2.91
C PRO A 74 -4.74 9.57 1.39
N SER A 75 -4.03 10.57 0.90
CA SER A 75 -3.31 10.52 -0.37
C SER A 75 -1.82 10.69 -0.10
N HIS A 76 -1.10 9.57 -0.02
CA HIS A 76 0.31 9.50 0.36
C HIS A 76 1.12 8.76 -0.71
N ASP A 77 2.32 9.30 -0.98
CA ASP A 77 3.35 8.66 -1.78
C ASP A 77 4.52 8.31 -0.86
N PHE A 78 4.76 7.02 -0.67
CA PHE A 78 5.82 6.52 0.21
C PHE A 78 7.17 6.34 -0.51
N GLY A 79 7.26 6.75 -1.77
CA GLY A 79 8.48 6.59 -2.55
C GLY A 79 8.79 5.11 -2.80
N VAL A 80 10.06 4.79 -3.04
CA VAL A 80 10.50 3.38 -3.16
C VAL A 80 10.55 2.74 -1.78
N MET A 81 9.86 1.61 -1.60
CA MET A 81 9.79 0.88 -0.33
C MET A 81 10.66 -0.37 -0.33
N GLU A 82 11.49 -0.55 0.70
CA GLU A 82 12.32 -1.74 0.90
C GLU A 82 12.16 -2.29 2.31
N ARG A 83 11.71 -3.54 2.45
CA ARG A 83 11.45 -4.18 3.76
C ARG A 83 10.53 -3.34 4.64
N VAL A 84 9.33 -3.06 4.13
CA VAL A 84 8.31 -2.27 4.83
C VAL A 84 7.13 -3.16 5.19
N SER A 85 6.65 -3.09 6.43
CA SER A 85 5.50 -3.88 6.86
C SER A 85 4.39 -3.05 7.48
N PHE A 86 3.16 -3.43 7.19
CA PHE A 86 1.94 -2.93 7.80
C PHE A 86 1.28 -4.10 8.52
N SER A 87 1.15 -4.02 9.84
CA SER A 87 0.66 -5.10 10.68
C SER A 87 -0.54 -4.63 11.48
N GLN A 88 -1.68 -5.31 11.32
CA GLN A 88 -2.93 -5.00 12.00
C GLN A 88 -3.42 -3.57 11.75
N CYS A 89 -3.03 -2.99 10.62
CA CYS A 89 -3.42 -1.64 10.22
C CYS A 89 -4.85 -1.62 9.68
N ARG A 90 -5.47 -0.45 9.70
CA ARG A 90 -6.81 -0.24 9.14
C ARG A 90 -6.83 0.93 8.18
N SER A 91 -7.35 0.75 6.97
CA SER A 91 -7.72 1.87 6.09
C SER A 91 -9.22 2.15 6.19
N GLN A 92 -9.59 3.42 6.10
CA GLN A 92 -10.99 3.85 6.04
C GLN A 92 -11.16 4.97 5.03
N GLY A 93 -12.16 4.87 4.17
CA GLY A 93 -12.40 5.81 3.08
C GLY A 93 -11.41 5.63 1.94
N ARG A 94 -11.42 6.55 0.97
CA ARG A 94 -10.59 6.46 -0.23
C ARG A 94 -9.12 6.63 0.12
N SER A 95 -8.43 5.50 0.33
CA SER A 95 -7.07 5.49 0.85
C SER A 95 -6.07 5.18 -0.27
N ILE A 96 -5.20 6.13 -0.55
CA ILE A 96 -4.07 5.99 -1.46
C ILE A 96 -2.82 6.12 -0.60
N PHE A 97 -2.12 5.01 -0.40
CA PHE A 97 -0.80 5.02 0.22
C PHE A 97 0.04 3.96 -0.47
N SER A 98 0.77 4.43 -1.47
CA SER A 98 1.41 3.59 -2.47
C SER A 98 2.92 3.78 -2.48
N GLY A 99 3.62 2.67 -2.69
CA GLY A 99 5.04 2.66 -3.04
C GLY A 99 5.27 2.70 -4.55
N ARG A 100 6.45 3.14 -4.96
CA ARG A 100 6.85 3.30 -6.37
C ARG A 100 7.53 2.04 -6.95
N ASP A 101 7.91 2.15 -8.21
CA ASP A 101 8.60 1.10 -8.96
C ASP A 101 9.89 0.69 -8.23
N GLY A 102 10.25 -0.59 -8.29
CA GLY A 102 11.42 -1.13 -7.59
C GLY A 102 11.22 -1.43 -6.11
N SER A 103 10.02 -1.17 -5.56
CA SER A 103 9.69 -1.56 -4.20
C SER A 103 9.75 -3.08 -4.01
N ARG A 104 10.30 -3.54 -2.88
CA ARG A 104 10.47 -4.98 -2.58
C ARG A 104 10.36 -5.29 -1.09
N GLY A 105 9.81 -6.47 -0.78
CA GLY A 105 9.58 -6.88 0.60
C GLY A 105 8.54 -6.02 1.31
N VAL A 106 7.50 -5.59 0.59
CA VAL A 106 6.36 -4.86 1.17
C VAL A 106 5.31 -5.87 1.62
N VAL A 107 4.91 -5.82 2.89
CA VAL A 107 3.97 -6.79 3.47
C VAL A 107 2.84 -6.09 4.21
N PHE A 108 1.61 -6.49 3.92
CA PHE A 108 0.42 -6.18 4.69
C PHE A 108 -0.04 -7.44 5.40
N GLU A 109 -0.15 -7.39 6.72
CA GLU A 109 -0.35 -8.56 7.58
C GLU A 109 -1.48 -8.28 8.57
N GLY A 110 -2.58 -9.03 8.45
CA GLY A 110 -3.73 -8.86 9.35
C GLY A 110 -4.42 -7.50 9.22
N CYS A 111 -4.27 -6.82 8.07
CA CYS A 111 -4.84 -5.49 7.86
C CYS A 111 -6.31 -5.57 7.43
N THR A 112 -7.09 -4.54 7.78
CA THR A 112 -8.47 -4.37 7.31
C THR A 112 -8.58 -3.15 6.41
N PHE A 113 -9.17 -3.32 5.23
CA PHE A 113 -9.36 -2.24 4.27
C PHE A 113 -10.85 -1.90 4.10
N SER A 114 -11.23 -0.66 4.35
CA SER A 114 -12.63 -0.22 4.19
C SER A 114 -12.69 0.99 3.28
N GLY A 115 -12.76 0.73 1.98
CA GLY A 115 -12.85 1.74 0.93
C GLY A 115 -14.27 2.27 0.72
N GLY A 116 -14.37 3.30 -0.13
CA GLY A 116 -15.64 3.75 -0.70
C GLY A 116 -16.07 2.87 -1.89
N SER A 117 -17.29 3.03 -2.39
CA SER A 117 -17.89 2.18 -3.43
C SER A 117 -17.32 2.36 -4.86
N SER A 118 -16.21 3.07 -5.04
CA SER A 118 -15.62 3.31 -6.36
C SER A 118 -14.09 3.34 -6.32
N ALA A 119 -13.48 2.62 -7.28
CA ALA A 119 -12.04 2.71 -7.53
C ALA A 119 -11.64 4.17 -7.86
N PRO A 120 -10.53 4.70 -7.32
CA PRO A 120 -10.05 6.03 -7.66
C PRO A 120 -9.85 6.20 -9.17
N ALA A 121 -9.95 7.45 -9.62
CA ALA A 121 -9.41 7.83 -10.92
C ALA A 121 -7.95 7.34 -11.02
N GLU A 122 -7.57 6.88 -12.21
CA GLU A 122 -6.24 6.34 -12.48
C GLU A 122 -5.85 5.10 -11.67
N PHE A 123 -6.75 4.37 -10.98
CA PHE A 123 -6.38 3.10 -10.33
C PHE A 123 -5.23 3.19 -9.31
N GLU A 124 -5.08 4.33 -8.63
CA GLU A 124 -4.23 4.44 -7.45
C GLU A 124 -4.91 3.77 -6.24
N GLY A 125 -4.11 3.30 -5.28
CA GLY A 125 -4.66 2.57 -4.13
C GLY A 125 -3.59 2.15 -3.12
N ILE A 126 -3.86 1.05 -2.44
CA ILE A 126 -3.05 0.51 -1.35
C ILE A 126 -2.08 -0.53 -1.90
N GLY A 127 -0.78 -0.37 -1.63
CA GLY A 127 0.24 -1.33 -2.06
C GLY A 127 1.46 -0.66 -2.66
N CYS A 128 2.00 -1.21 -3.76
CA CYS A 128 3.12 -0.58 -4.47
C CYS A 128 3.22 -1.08 -5.91
N THR A 129 3.88 -0.33 -6.79
CA THR A 129 4.19 -0.78 -8.16
C THR A 129 5.45 -1.67 -8.24
N GLY A 130 5.79 -2.34 -7.14
CA GLY A 130 6.84 -3.36 -7.05
C GLY A 130 6.26 -4.70 -6.58
N GLU A 131 6.94 -5.34 -5.62
CA GLU A 131 6.50 -6.60 -5.00
C GLU A 131 5.74 -6.35 -3.71
N VAL A 132 4.52 -6.89 -3.62
CA VAL A 132 3.66 -6.77 -2.42
C VAL A 132 3.01 -8.09 -2.03
N VAL A 133 2.93 -8.32 -0.72
CA VAL A 133 2.23 -9.43 -0.10
C VAL A 133 1.08 -8.89 0.76
N PHE A 134 -0.11 -9.45 0.59
CA PHE A 134 -1.23 -9.29 1.51
C PHE A 134 -1.51 -10.63 2.18
N ARG A 135 -1.38 -10.70 3.50
CA ARG A 135 -1.58 -11.92 4.28
C ARG A 135 -2.60 -11.70 5.39
N ARG A 136 -3.57 -12.62 5.50
CA ARG A 136 -4.61 -12.59 6.55
C ARG A 136 -5.38 -11.27 6.58
N CYS A 137 -5.51 -10.60 5.43
CA CYS A 137 -6.19 -9.32 5.32
C CYS A 137 -7.68 -9.51 5.06
N THR A 138 -8.46 -8.53 5.50
CA THR A 138 -9.86 -8.40 5.10
C THR A 138 -10.07 -7.08 4.38
N GLY A 139 -11.06 -6.98 3.51
CA GLY A 139 -11.40 -5.67 2.98
C GLY A 139 -12.62 -5.59 2.11
N HIS A 140 -13.13 -4.38 1.93
CA HIS A 140 -14.22 -4.07 1.03
C HIS A 140 -14.03 -2.74 0.29
N GLY A 141 -14.39 -2.72 -1.01
CA GLY A 141 -14.50 -1.49 -1.83
C GLY A 141 -13.19 -0.77 -2.18
N ASP A 142 -12.07 -1.15 -1.58
CA ASP A 142 -10.77 -0.52 -1.81
C ASP A 142 -10.07 -1.03 -3.09
N VAL A 143 -9.00 -0.33 -3.50
CA VAL A 143 -8.15 -0.72 -4.62
C VAL A 143 -6.80 -1.18 -4.10
N LEU A 144 -6.40 -2.41 -4.43
CA LEU A 144 -5.08 -2.95 -4.13
C LEU A 144 -4.20 -2.92 -5.38
N VAL A 145 -2.98 -2.42 -5.23
CA VAL A 145 -2.05 -2.18 -6.34
C VAL A 145 -0.78 -3.02 -6.18
N ALA A 146 -0.39 -3.69 -7.27
CA ALA A 146 0.87 -4.42 -7.41
C ALA A 146 1.52 -4.18 -8.78
N GLY A 147 2.84 -4.11 -8.83
CA GLY A 147 3.58 -3.98 -10.10
C GLY A 147 4.11 -5.31 -10.61
N THR A 148 5.18 -5.81 -10.00
CA THR A 148 5.94 -6.98 -10.45
C THR A 148 5.51 -8.29 -9.81
N ARG A 149 5.05 -8.24 -8.56
CA ARG A 149 4.54 -9.43 -7.86
C ARG A 149 3.41 -9.06 -6.91
N LEU A 150 2.31 -9.78 -7.03
CA LEU A 150 1.23 -9.79 -6.04
C LEU A 150 1.16 -11.18 -5.40
N THR A 151 1.21 -11.22 -4.08
CA THR A 151 0.91 -12.43 -3.30
C THR A 151 -0.27 -12.15 -2.38
N ILE A 152 -1.29 -12.99 -2.41
CA ILE A 152 -2.47 -12.91 -1.54
C ILE A 152 -2.63 -14.25 -0.82
N GLU A 153 -2.54 -14.24 0.51
CA GLU A 153 -2.54 -15.45 1.34
C GLU A 153 -3.55 -15.33 2.49
N HIS A 154 -4.47 -16.28 2.61
CA HIS A 154 -5.45 -16.30 3.70
C HIS A 154 -6.33 -15.03 3.82
N CYS A 155 -6.65 -14.38 2.70
CA CYS A 155 -7.41 -13.13 2.69
C CYS A 155 -8.90 -13.35 2.41
N GLN A 156 -9.72 -12.41 2.90
CA GLN A 156 -11.16 -12.34 2.61
C GLN A 156 -11.52 -10.94 2.09
N PHE A 157 -11.89 -10.85 0.82
CA PHE A 157 -12.13 -9.58 0.14
C PHE A 157 -13.54 -9.51 -0.44
N ASP A 158 -14.22 -8.39 -0.29
CA ASP A 158 -15.55 -8.19 -0.83
C ASP A 158 -15.59 -6.95 -1.72
N ASN A 159 -15.98 -7.10 -2.98
CA ASN A 159 -16.08 -6.02 -3.95
C ASN A 159 -14.81 -5.17 -4.07
N MET A 160 -13.64 -5.81 -4.04
CA MET A 160 -12.34 -5.14 -4.15
C MET A 160 -11.95 -4.96 -5.61
N THR A 161 -11.15 -3.94 -5.91
CA THR A 161 -10.47 -3.82 -7.22
C THR A 161 -8.99 -4.16 -7.06
N PHE A 162 -8.48 -5.05 -7.92
CA PHE A 162 -7.07 -5.43 -7.94
C PHE A 162 -6.42 -4.91 -9.22
N VAL A 163 -5.35 -4.15 -9.10
CA VAL A 163 -4.65 -3.51 -10.23
C VAL A 163 -3.24 -4.05 -10.27
N ILE A 164 -2.91 -4.82 -11.31
CA ILE A 164 -1.67 -5.59 -11.38
C ILE A 164 -0.91 -5.30 -12.68
N GLY A 165 0.41 -5.20 -12.58
CA GLY A 165 1.30 -5.01 -13.74
C GLY A 165 1.55 -3.55 -14.09
N ARG A 166 1.07 -2.62 -13.25
CA ARG A 166 1.20 -1.19 -13.49
C ARG A 166 2.55 -0.66 -13.01
N GLN A 167 3.14 0.23 -13.80
CA GLN A 167 4.30 1.02 -13.44
C GLN A 167 3.87 2.46 -13.21
N ARG A 168 4.56 3.16 -12.30
CA ARG A 168 4.38 4.59 -12.10
C ARG A 168 5.21 5.42 -13.08
N SER A 169 6.37 4.91 -13.49
CA SER A 169 7.25 5.54 -14.49
C SER A 169 7.31 4.71 -15.77
N ARG A 170 7.40 5.37 -16.94
CA ARG A 170 7.60 4.65 -18.22
C ARG A 170 8.94 3.89 -18.16
N GLY A 171 8.92 2.59 -18.43
CA GLY A 171 10.09 1.72 -18.29
C GLY A 171 9.88 0.34 -18.91
N ALA A 172 10.86 -0.55 -18.72
CA ALA A 172 10.82 -1.90 -19.27
C ALA A 172 9.53 -2.63 -18.87
N GLN A 173 8.96 -3.40 -19.81
CA GLN A 173 7.74 -4.16 -19.64
C GLN A 173 7.88 -5.08 -18.40
N LEU A 174 7.02 -4.90 -17.39
CA LEU A 174 7.07 -5.76 -16.21
C LEU A 174 6.43 -7.11 -16.53
N ALA A 175 7.12 -8.19 -16.15
CA ALA A 175 6.52 -9.50 -16.04
C ALA A 175 5.92 -9.66 -14.63
N ALA A 176 4.62 -9.44 -14.51
CA ALA A 176 3.89 -9.62 -13.26
C ALA A 176 3.71 -11.11 -12.93
N THR A 177 3.93 -11.45 -11.66
CA THR A 177 3.63 -12.74 -11.06
C THR A 177 2.49 -12.58 -10.06
N VAL A 178 1.46 -13.43 -10.17
CA VAL A 178 0.33 -13.43 -9.24
C VAL A 178 0.24 -14.78 -8.55
N VAL A 179 0.29 -14.77 -7.21
CA VAL A 179 0.11 -15.96 -6.38
C VAL A 179 -1.04 -15.70 -5.42
N ILE A 180 -2.04 -16.59 -5.43
CA ILE A 180 -3.20 -16.50 -4.55
C ILE A 180 -3.42 -17.85 -3.89
N GLU A 181 -3.37 -17.89 -2.57
CA GLU A 181 -3.47 -19.12 -1.80
C GLU A 181 -4.45 -18.93 -0.63
N HIS A 182 -5.32 -19.94 -0.43
CA HIS A 182 -6.26 -20.00 0.69
C HIS A 182 -7.14 -18.74 0.86
N SER A 183 -7.53 -18.10 -0.23
CA SER A 183 -8.18 -16.78 -0.19
C SER A 183 -9.52 -16.76 -0.92
N GLN A 184 -10.42 -15.91 -0.44
CA GLN A 184 -11.74 -15.74 -1.04
C GLN A 184 -11.96 -14.27 -1.37
N GLY A 185 -12.62 -14.00 -2.48
CA GLY A 185 -13.22 -12.69 -2.62
C GLY A 185 -14.03 -12.41 -3.87
N THR A 186 -14.59 -11.21 -3.90
CA THR A 186 -15.44 -10.71 -4.99
C THR A 186 -14.89 -9.39 -5.51
N GLY A 187 -15.43 -8.91 -6.63
CA GLY A 187 -15.03 -7.64 -7.24
C GLY A 187 -14.39 -7.78 -8.62
N VAL A 188 -13.40 -6.93 -8.91
CA VAL A 188 -12.84 -6.78 -10.25
C VAL A 188 -11.33 -6.86 -10.21
N TRP A 189 -10.78 -7.81 -10.94
CA TRP A 189 -9.36 -7.82 -11.27
C TRP A 189 -9.15 -7.04 -12.55
N ARG A 190 -8.13 -6.19 -12.58
CA ARG A 190 -7.67 -5.43 -13.74
C ARG A 190 -6.20 -5.73 -13.92
N LEU A 191 -5.92 -6.49 -14.96
CA LEU A 191 -4.59 -6.93 -15.32
C LEU A 191 -4.14 -6.11 -16.53
N VAL A 192 -2.96 -5.52 -16.46
CA VAL A 192 -2.40 -4.85 -17.65
C VAL A 192 -2.00 -5.93 -18.67
N ASP A 193 -2.53 -5.80 -19.90
CA ASP A 193 -2.37 -6.80 -20.94
C ASP A 193 -0.89 -7.01 -21.33
N GLY A 194 -0.55 -8.25 -21.69
CA GLY A 194 0.81 -8.64 -22.06
C GLY A 194 1.84 -8.61 -20.92
N ARG A 195 1.46 -8.26 -19.68
CA ARG A 195 2.37 -8.16 -18.53
C ARG A 195 2.30 -9.33 -17.58
N MET A 196 1.20 -10.09 -17.55
CA MET A 196 1.09 -11.26 -16.68
C MET A 196 1.86 -12.44 -17.26
N LYS A 197 2.92 -12.88 -16.56
CA LYS A 197 3.75 -14.01 -17.02
C LYS A 197 3.38 -15.32 -16.31
N THR A 198 3.02 -15.25 -15.04
CA THR A 198 2.69 -16.44 -14.23
C THR A 198 1.53 -16.16 -13.28
N SER A 199 0.61 -17.12 -13.19
CA SER A 199 -0.42 -17.19 -12.15
C SER A 199 -0.36 -18.53 -11.44
N ARG A 200 -0.54 -18.50 -10.12
CA ARG A 200 -0.86 -19.66 -9.31
C ARG A 200 -2.04 -19.31 -8.41
N ILE A 201 -3.14 -20.05 -8.50
CA ILE A 201 -4.33 -19.85 -7.67
C ILE A 201 -4.67 -21.21 -7.07
N GLU A 202 -4.57 -21.32 -5.74
CA GLU A 202 -4.80 -22.58 -5.02
C GLU A 202 -5.71 -22.36 -3.82
N ASN A 203 -6.63 -23.31 -3.59
CA ASN A 203 -7.58 -23.28 -2.47
C ASN A 203 -8.31 -21.93 -2.34
N SER A 204 -8.64 -21.31 -3.47
CA SER A 204 -9.11 -19.93 -3.54
C SER A 204 -10.30 -19.78 -4.49
N SER A 205 -11.19 -18.82 -4.22
CA SER A 205 -12.38 -18.55 -5.03
C SER A 205 -12.58 -17.06 -5.28
N PHE A 206 -12.69 -16.65 -6.54
CA PHE A 206 -12.96 -15.27 -6.93
C PHE A 206 -14.07 -15.18 -7.99
N GLU A 207 -15.03 -14.26 -7.80
CA GLU A 207 -16.23 -14.16 -8.66
C GLU A 207 -15.92 -13.76 -10.11
N ARG A 208 -15.00 -12.82 -10.33
CA ARG A 208 -14.72 -12.31 -11.68
C ARG A 208 -13.31 -11.77 -11.83
N ILE A 209 -12.50 -12.46 -12.62
CA ILE A 209 -11.22 -11.95 -13.11
C ILE A 209 -11.47 -11.34 -14.49
N VAL A 210 -11.31 -10.02 -14.62
CA VAL A 210 -11.42 -9.34 -15.93
C VAL A 210 -10.01 -9.03 -16.42
N ASN A 211 -9.67 -9.46 -17.62
CA ASN A 211 -8.52 -8.90 -18.33
C ASN A 211 -9.10 -7.84 -19.27
N ASP A 212 -9.18 -6.59 -18.81
CA ASP A 212 -9.85 -5.54 -19.55
C ASP A 212 -8.93 -4.80 -20.53
N GLY A 213 -7.66 -5.20 -20.64
CA GLY A 213 -6.71 -4.58 -21.57
C GLY A 213 -6.61 -3.07 -21.42
N SER A 214 -7.08 -2.53 -20.28
CA SER A 214 -7.17 -1.11 -20.05
C SER A 214 -5.79 -0.61 -19.63
N GLU A 215 -4.85 -0.61 -20.58
CA GLU A 215 -4.07 0.61 -20.78
C GLU A 215 -5.08 1.67 -21.23
N CYS A 216 -5.74 2.31 -20.25
CA CYS A 216 -6.45 3.55 -20.52
C CYS A 216 -5.41 4.54 -21.02
N GLU A 217 -5.55 4.85 -22.31
CA GLU A 217 -5.04 5.93 -23.14
C GLU A 217 -4.02 6.91 -22.50
N ALA A 218 -3.00 7.20 -23.31
CA ALA A 218 -1.80 7.99 -23.03
C ALA A 218 -2.02 9.37 -22.38
#